data_AF-A0A936LF48-F1
#
_entry.id   AF-A0A936LF48-F1
#
_cell.length_a   1.000
_cell.length_b   1.000
_cell.length_c   1.000
_cell.angle_alpha   90.00
_cell.angle_beta   90.00
_cell.angle_gamma   90.00
#
_symmetry.space_group_name_H-M   'P 1'
#
loop_
_entity.id
_entity.type
_entity.pdbx_description
1 polymer ?
#
loop_
_entity_poly.entity_id
_entity_poly.type
_entity_poly.pdbx_seq_one_letter_code
_entity_poly.pdbx_strand_id
1 'polypeptide(L)'
;MPDRIQLRRTKGWRLPPGARVVTRVTIFGSPWVAGDGNAFWWPETGARWLGTYRVPLRLMGDYDAVGIYGSWLAGRGVPDGALPERLMPNGTAAVRAALETRRQAILARLPELRGRDLACWCPPGCPCHADVLLELANG
;
A
#
# COMPACT_ATOMS: atom_id res chain seq x y z
N MET A 1 -5.68 4.59 -21.31
CA MET A 1 -4.86 4.13 -20.17
C MET A 1 -5.66 4.38 -18.91
N PRO A 2 -5.76 3.42 -17.99
CA PRO A 2 -6.47 3.64 -16.73
C PRO A 2 -5.72 4.66 -15.84
N ASP A 3 -6.46 5.43 -15.06
CA ASP A 3 -5.93 6.54 -14.27
C ASP A 3 -6.23 6.40 -12.77
N ARG A 4 -5.47 7.14 -11.95
CA ARG A 4 -5.69 7.24 -10.51
C ARG A 4 -6.79 8.25 -10.22
N ILE A 5 -7.79 7.82 -9.47
CA ILE A 5 -8.88 8.69 -8.99
C ILE A 5 -8.71 8.98 -7.50
N GLN A 6 -8.74 10.26 -7.12
CA GLN A 6 -8.90 10.63 -5.72
C GLN A 6 -10.37 10.48 -5.29
N LEU A 7 -10.64 9.66 -4.28
CA LEU A 7 -11.93 9.55 -3.60
C LEU A 7 -12.30 10.88 -2.93
N ARG A 8 -13.59 11.24 -2.99
CA ARG A 8 -14.11 12.47 -2.39
C ARG A 8 -15.36 12.19 -1.57
N ARG A 9 -15.55 12.95 -0.49
CA ARG A 9 -16.78 12.93 0.34
C ARG A 9 -17.75 14.08 0.01
N THR A 10 -17.44 14.85 -1.03
CA THR A 10 -18.29 15.97 -1.47
C THR A 10 -19.67 15.46 -1.88
N LYS A 11 -20.73 16.12 -1.40
CA LYS A 11 -22.13 15.76 -1.70
C LYS A 11 -22.33 15.63 -3.23
N GLY A 12 -22.99 14.55 -3.64
CA GLY A 12 -23.25 14.26 -5.06
C GLY A 12 -22.11 13.54 -5.79
N TRP A 13 -20.90 13.47 -5.22
CA TRP A 13 -19.81 12.71 -5.82
C TRP A 13 -20.12 11.21 -5.84
N ARG A 14 -19.76 10.55 -6.93
CA ARG A 14 -19.89 9.11 -7.13
C ARG A 14 -18.60 8.59 -7.75
N LEU A 15 -18.27 7.35 -7.39
CA LEU A 15 -17.18 6.64 -8.05
C LEU A 15 -17.54 6.46 -9.54
N PRO A 16 -16.65 6.82 -10.48
CA PRO A 16 -16.90 6.60 -11.89
C PRO A 16 -17.19 5.12 -12.22
N PRO A 17 -18.12 4.84 -13.16
CA PRO A 17 -18.40 3.46 -13.58
C PRO A 17 -17.12 2.75 -14.03
N GLY A 18 -16.95 1.50 -13.59
CA GLY A 18 -15.77 0.68 -13.93
C GLY A 18 -14.55 0.89 -13.02
N ALA A 19 -14.46 2.02 -12.30
CA ALA A 19 -13.36 2.27 -11.36
C ALA A 19 -13.40 1.33 -10.15
N ARG A 20 -12.23 0.99 -9.61
CA ARG A 20 -12.05 0.08 -8.48
C ARG A 20 -11.44 0.79 -7.28
N VAL A 21 -12.08 0.66 -6.13
CA VAL A 21 -11.53 1.16 -4.86
C VAL A 21 -10.37 0.28 -4.40
N VAL A 22 -9.22 0.89 -4.12
CA VAL A 22 -8.00 0.21 -3.65
C VAL A 22 -7.50 0.73 -2.31
N THR A 23 -8.36 1.40 -1.54
CA THR A 23 -8.00 1.95 -0.22
C THR A 23 -7.47 0.90 0.75
N ARG A 24 -6.84 1.33 1.85
CA ARG A 24 -6.27 0.46 2.91
C ARG A 24 -7.13 -0.74 3.30
N VAL A 25 -8.45 -0.60 3.40
CA VAL A 25 -9.35 -1.70 3.82
C VAL A 25 -9.54 -2.82 2.79
N THR A 26 -9.07 -2.65 1.56
CA THR A 26 -9.17 -3.70 0.53
C THR A 26 -7.95 -4.62 0.56
N ILE A 27 -8.00 -5.71 -0.22
CA ILE A 27 -6.83 -6.56 -0.42
C ILE A 27 -5.64 -5.77 -1.00
N PHE A 28 -5.92 -4.74 -1.81
CA PHE A 28 -4.93 -3.91 -2.49
C PHE A 28 -4.40 -2.76 -1.60
N GLY A 29 -4.85 -2.66 -0.35
CA GLY A 29 -4.38 -1.65 0.58
C GLY A 29 -2.90 -1.85 0.95
N SER A 30 -2.13 -0.76 0.93
CA SER A 30 -0.75 -0.75 1.44
C SER A 30 -0.70 -0.97 2.95
N PRO A 31 0.11 -1.93 3.45
CA PRO A 31 0.44 -2.04 4.87
C PRO A 31 1.22 -0.82 5.41
N TRP A 32 2.01 -0.14 4.57
CA TRP A 32 2.74 1.08 4.95
C TRP A 32 1.89 2.31 4.70
N VAL A 33 1.64 3.09 5.75
CA VAL A 33 0.73 4.24 5.70
C VAL A 33 1.49 5.48 5.24
N ALA A 34 1.11 6.00 4.08
CA ALA A 34 1.65 7.27 3.59
C ALA A 34 1.19 8.45 4.47
N GLY A 35 2.11 9.37 4.77
CA GLY A 35 1.82 10.64 5.46
C GLY A 35 1.70 10.56 6.99
N ASP A 36 1.70 9.36 7.57
CA ASP A 36 1.80 9.17 9.01
C ASP A 36 3.15 8.52 9.31
N GLY A 37 4.07 9.33 9.81
CA GLY A 37 5.45 8.98 10.07
C GLY A 37 5.51 7.70 10.90
N ASN A 38 5.68 6.60 10.19
CA ASN A 38 5.98 5.28 10.69
C ASN A 38 4.79 4.35 10.98
N ALA A 39 3.59 4.63 10.45
CA ALA A 39 2.45 3.76 10.67
C ALA A 39 2.46 2.52 9.76
N PHE A 40 2.43 1.34 10.39
CA PHE A 40 2.20 0.06 9.75
C PHE A 40 0.80 -0.44 10.12
N TRP A 41 -0.02 -0.74 9.13
CA TRP A 41 -1.36 -1.26 9.32
C TRP A 41 -1.41 -2.72 8.88
N TRP A 42 -1.88 -3.58 9.78
CA TRP A 42 -2.04 -5.00 9.53
C TRP A 42 -3.52 -5.34 9.25
N PRO A 43 -3.89 -5.60 7.99
CA PRO A 43 -5.27 -5.86 7.59
C PRO A 43 -5.91 -7.05 8.30
N GLU A 44 -5.14 -8.13 8.49
CA GLU A 44 -5.67 -9.42 8.93
C GLU A 44 -6.03 -9.43 10.43
N THR A 45 -5.50 -8.49 11.20
CA THR A 45 -5.82 -8.30 12.64
C THR A 45 -6.44 -6.94 12.92
N GLY A 46 -6.49 -6.05 11.92
CA GLY A 46 -6.85 -4.65 12.10
C GLY A 46 -5.83 -3.84 12.92
N ALA A 47 -4.72 -4.46 13.35
CA ALA A 47 -3.75 -3.82 14.23
C ALA A 47 -3.04 -2.68 13.52
N ARG A 48 -2.93 -1.55 14.21
CA ARG A 48 -2.11 -0.42 13.78
C ARG A 48 -0.92 -0.31 14.70
N TRP A 49 0.25 -0.31 14.11
CA TRP A 49 1.52 -0.17 14.80
C TRP A 49 2.14 1.15 14.39
N LEU A 50 2.70 1.85 15.38
CA LEU A 50 3.61 2.96 15.13
C LEU A 50 5.01 2.36 15.24
N GLY A 51 5.73 2.28 14.13
CA GLY A 51 7.13 1.88 14.14
C GLY A 51 8.05 3.04 14.57
N THR A 52 9.29 2.72 14.89
CA THR A 52 10.35 3.68 15.24
C THR A 52 11.06 4.25 14.00
N TYR A 53 10.77 3.72 12.81
CA TYR A 53 11.37 4.10 11.54
C TYR A 53 11.00 5.51 11.14
N ARG A 54 11.64 6.60 11.63
CA ARG A 54 11.41 7.96 11.06
C ARG A 54 11.33 7.76 9.53
N VAL A 55 10.20 8.07 8.91
CA VAL A 55 10.14 8.32 7.47
C VAL A 55 10.40 9.81 7.34
N PRO A 56 11.64 10.31 7.52
CA PRO A 56 11.91 11.64 7.01
C PRO A 56 11.84 11.47 5.50
N LEU A 57 10.89 12.16 4.87
CA LEU A 57 11.03 12.51 3.47
C LEU A 57 12.46 13.03 3.30
N ARG A 58 13.29 12.28 2.57
CA ARG A 58 14.73 12.53 2.33
C ARG A 58 15.64 12.27 3.53
N LEU A 59 16.14 11.05 3.67
CA LEU A 59 17.55 10.77 3.97
C LEU A 59 17.75 9.24 3.86
N MET A 60 18.60 8.84 2.91
CA MET A 60 18.84 7.49 2.36
C MET A 60 17.89 7.08 1.22
N GLY A 61 18.23 7.48 -0.01
CA GLY A 61 17.81 6.86 -1.28
C GLY A 61 16.36 6.35 -1.39
N ASP A 62 15.45 7.24 -1.77
CA ASP A 62 14.26 6.98 -2.59
C ASP A 62 13.23 5.89 -2.19
N TYR A 63 12.99 5.63 -0.90
CA TYR A 63 11.82 4.82 -0.51
C TYR A 63 10.94 5.49 0.56
N ASP A 64 9.81 6.06 0.12
CA ASP A 64 8.67 6.37 0.99
C ASP A 64 7.75 5.14 1.17
N ALA A 65 6.63 5.27 1.89
CA ALA A 65 5.68 4.17 2.08
C ALA A 65 5.16 3.56 0.75
N VAL A 66 5.06 4.36 -0.31
CA VAL A 66 4.64 3.91 -1.64
C VAL A 66 5.76 3.13 -2.32
N GLY A 67 7.00 3.62 -2.22
CA GLY A 67 8.18 2.91 -2.70
C GLY A 67 8.37 1.56 -2.02
N ILE A 68 8.20 1.47 -0.70
CA ILE A 68 8.27 0.20 0.04
C ILE A 68 7.21 -0.76 -0.47
N TYR A 69 5.97 -0.28 -0.65
CA TYR A 69 4.87 -1.08 -1.19
C TYR A 69 5.20 -1.64 -2.58
N GLY A 70 5.72 -0.80 -3.49
CA GLY A 70 6.14 -1.23 -4.83
C GLY A 70 7.31 -2.22 -4.81
N SER A 71 8.34 -1.96 -4.01
CA SER A 71 9.47 -2.87 -3.82
C SER A 71 9.03 -4.25 -3.31
N TRP A 72 8.16 -4.24 -2.31
CA TRP A 72 7.60 -5.46 -1.74
C TRP A 72 6.80 -6.23 -2.78
N LEU A 73 5.84 -5.61 -3.48
CA LEU A 73 5.06 -6.29 -4.52
C LEU A 73 5.94 -6.87 -5.64
N ALA A 74 6.99 -6.14 -6.05
CA ALA A 74 7.95 -6.56 -7.06
C ALA A 74 8.90 -7.68 -6.60
N GLY A 75 8.81 -8.15 -5.35
CA GLY A 75 9.66 -9.22 -4.83
C GLY A 75 11.08 -8.80 -4.47
N ARG A 76 11.37 -7.49 -4.41
CA ARG A 76 12.67 -6.95 -3.96
C ARG A 76 12.81 -6.95 -2.43
N GLY A 77 11.78 -7.40 -1.73
CA GLY A 77 11.74 -7.47 -0.27
C GLY A 77 11.34 -6.14 0.38
N VAL A 78 11.30 -6.20 1.72
CA VAL A 78 11.01 -5.07 2.61
C VAL A 78 12.33 -4.62 3.25
N PRO A 79 12.71 -3.33 3.15
CA PRO A 79 13.93 -2.81 3.75
C PRO A 79 14.01 -3.10 5.25
N ASP A 80 15.23 -3.22 5.77
CA ASP A 80 15.44 -3.31 7.21
C ASP A 80 14.94 -2.04 7.90
N GLY A 81 14.31 -2.21 9.06
CA GLY A 81 13.63 -1.13 9.78
C GLY A 81 12.24 -0.76 9.24
N ALA A 82 11.81 -1.22 8.07
CA ALA A 82 10.45 -0.96 7.56
C ALA A 82 9.36 -1.85 8.23
N LEU A 83 9.73 -2.65 9.22
CA LEU A 83 8.81 -3.39 10.11
C LEU A 83 8.94 -2.85 11.54
N PRO A 84 7.89 -2.96 12.38
CA PRO A 84 7.98 -2.55 13.78
C PRO A 84 9.08 -3.35 14.53
N GLU A 85 9.91 -2.69 15.35
CA GLU A 85 11.01 -3.34 16.10
C GLU A 85 10.53 -4.29 17.21
N ARG A 86 9.32 -4.08 17.76
CA ARG A 86 8.75 -4.87 18.86
C ARG A 86 7.54 -5.69 18.40
N LEU A 87 7.77 -6.67 17.53
CA LEU A 87 6.72 -7.60 17.10
C LEU A 87 6.46 -8.66 18.18
N MET A 88 5.26 -8.64 18.78
CA MET A 88 4.78 -9.62 19.76
C MET A 88 3.60 -10.45 19.17
N PRO A 89 3.40 -11.73 19.55
CA PRO A 89 4.37 -12.72 20.02
C PRO A 89 5.08 -13.48 18.88
N ASN A 90 4.70 -13.24 17.62
CA ASN A 90 5.09 -14.09 16.49
C ASN A 90 6.45 -13.70 15.87
N GLY A 91 7.07 -12.61 16.34
CA GLY A 91 8.38 -12.13 15.88
C GLY A 91 8.41 -11.64 14.41
N THR A 92 9.57 -11.14 14.00
CA THR A 92 9.81 -10.60 12.64
C THR A 92 9.61 -11.64 11.54
N ALA A 93 9.95 -12.90 11.81
CA ALA A 93 9.80 -13.99 10.85
C ALA A 93 8.32 -14.23 10.47
N ALA A 94 7.42 -14.28 11.45
CA ALA A 94 5.99 -14.49 11.16
C ALA A 94 5.37 -13.30 10.42
N VAL A 95 5.77 -12.07 10.74
CA VAL A 95 5.31 -10.89 9.99
C VAL A 95 5.81 -10.92 8.55
N ARG A 96 7.07 -11.28 8.31
CA ARG A 96 7.60 -11.46 6.96
C ARG A 96 6.85 -12.56 6.20
N ALA A 97 6.60 -13.70 6.83
CA ALA A 97 5.84 -14.79 6.23
C ALA A 97 4.41 -14.36 5.87
N ALA A 98 3.73 -13.66 6.78
CA ALA A 98 2.38 -13.21 6.53
C ALA A 98 2.31 -12.08 5.49
N LEU A 99 3.33 -11.20 5.42
CA LEU A 99 3.49 -10.25 4.33
C LEU A 99 3.68 -11.00 3.01
N GLU A 100 4.46 -12.07 2.96
CA GLU A 100 4.58 -12.84 1.72
C GLU A 100 3.24 -13.48 1.32
N THR A 101 2.50 -14.09 2.25
CA THR A 101 1.15 -14.61 1.99
C THR A 101 0.23 -13.52 1.42
N ARG A 102 0.25 -12.32 2.02
CA ARG A 102 -0.54 -11.20 1.53
C ARG A 102 -0.09 -10.73 0.14
N ARG A 103 1.22 -10.68 -0.10
CA ARG A 103 1.79 -10.32 -1.40
C ARG A 103 1.25 -11.25 -2.48
N GLN A 104 1.30 -12.56 -2.25
CA GLN A 104 0.78 -13.57 -3.17
C GLN A 104 -0.72 -13.38 -3.42
N ALA A 105 -1.50 -13.10 -2.37
CA ALA A 105 -2.93 -12.83 -2.51
C ALA A 105 -3.24 -11.57 -3.33
N ILE A 106 -2.41 -10.52 -3.22
CA ILE A 106 -2.53 -9.31 -4.06
C ILE A 106 -2.18 -9.65 -5.52
N LEU A 107 -1.04 -10.31 -5.76
CA LEU A 107 -0.58 -10.64 -7.10
C LEU A 107 -1.58 -11.52 -7.86
N ALA A 108 -2.17 -12.52 -7.19
CA ALA A 108 -3.21 -13.37 -7.77
C ALA A 108 -4.45 -12.59 -8.22
N ARG A 109 -4.69 -11.39 -7.65
CA ARG A 109 -5.85 -10.54 -7.91
C ARG A 109 -5.53 -9.31 -8.76
N LEU A 110 -4.26 -9.06 -9.10
CA LEU A 110 -3.88 -7.97 -10.02
C LEU A 110 -4.64 -8.01 -11.36
N PRO A 111 -4.95 -9.17 -11.97
CA PRO A 111 -5.75 -9.21 -13.19
C PRO A 111 -7.14 -8.56 -13.05
N GLU A 112 -7.71 -8.50 -11.84
CA GLU A 112 -8.99 -7.81 -11.59
C GLU A 112 -8.91 -6.30 -11.86
N LEU A 113 -7.71 -5.71 -11.78
CA LEU A 113 -7.47 -4.27 -11.90
C LEU A 113 -7.16 -3.82 -13.34
N ARG A 114 -6.85 -4.77 -14.24
CA ARG A 114 -6.46 -4.45 -15.62
C ARG A 114 -7.57 -3.68 -16.34
N GLY A 115 -7.18 -2.59 -16.98
CA GLY A 115 -8.09 -1.72 -17.72
C GLY A 115 -9.04 -0.88 -16.85
N ARG A 116 -8.87 -0.85 -15.53
CA ARG A 116 -9.74 -0.12 -14.60
C ARG A 116 -9.02 1.04 -13.92
N ASP A 117 -9.71 2.17 -13.80
CA ASP A 117 -9.25 3.28 -12.98
C ASP A 117 -9.21 2.87 -11.50
N LEU A 118 -8.20 3.32 -10.76
CA LEU A 118 -8.01 2.93 -9.36
C LEU A 118 -8.25 4.11 -8.43
N ALA A 119 -9.10 3.91 -7.42
CA ALA A 119 -9.53 4.97 -6.51
C ALA A 119 -8.94 4.84 -5.10
N CYS A 120 -8.32 5.91 -4.61
CA CYS A 120 -7.70 6.03 -3.29
C CYS A 120 -7.96 7.41 -2.66
N TRP A 121 -7.69 7.59 -1.37
CA TRP A 121 -7.83 8.88 -0.67
C TRP A 121 -6.62 9.81 -0.81
N CYS A 122 -5.49 9.32 -1.33
CA CYS A 122 -4.24 10.10 -1.43
C CYS A 122 -4.44 11.40 -2.24
N PRO A 123 -3.86 12.53 -1.81
CA PRO A 123 -3.94 13.78 -2.54
C PRO A 123 -3.35 13.69 -3.97
N PRO A 124 -3.89 14.45 -4.94
CA PRO A 124 -3.29 14.61 -6.25
C PRO A 124 -1.87 15.17 -6.13
N GLY A 125 -0.95 14.77 -7.02
CA GLY A 125 0.44 15.24 -7.03
C GLY A 125 1.37 14.58 -5.99
N CYS A 126 0.84 13.86 -5.00
CA CYS A 126 1.65 13.03 -4.10
C CYS A 126 1.77 11.58 -4.63
N PRO A 127 2.85 10.85 -4.30
CA PRO A 127 2.93 9.42 -4.54
C PRO A 127 1.73 8.67 -3.94
N CYS A 128 1.19 7.68 -4.67
CA CYS A 128 0.11 6.83 -4.18
C CYS A 128 0.38 5.36 -4.52
N HIS A 129 -0.04 4.46 -3.63
CA HIS A 129 0.03 3.03 -3.90
C HIS A 129 -0.88 2.58 -5.05
N ALA A 130 -1.90 3.38 -5.40
CA ALA A 130 -2.71 3.15 -6.59
C ALA A 130 -1.89 3.28 -7.89
N ASP A 131 -0.87 4.14 -7.91
CA ASP A 131 0.01 4.29 -9.08
C ASP A 131 0.83 3.00 -9.30
N VAL A 132 1.36 2.44 -8.22
CA VAL A 132 2.06 1.14 -8.22
C VAL A 132 1.15 0.03 -8.76
N LEU A 133 -0.10 -0.02 -8.33
CA LEU A 133 -1.07 -1.02 -8.78
C LEU A 133 -1.48 -0.82 -10.25
N LEU A 134 -1.62 0.43 -10.70
CA LEU A 134 -1.88 0.76 -12.10
C LEU A 134 -0.75 0.26 -12.99
N GLU A 135 0.50 0.51 -12.59
CA GLU A 135 1.69 0.05 -13.29
C GLU A 135 1.73 -1.49 -13.33
N LEU A 136 1.62 -2.17 -12.19
CA LEU A 136 1.69 -3.64 -12.13
C LEU A 136 0.53 -4.37 -12.84
N ALA A 137 -0.65 -3.75 -12.93
CA ALA A 137 -1.82 -4.39 -13.56
C ALA A 137 -1.88 -4.17 -15.08
N ASN A 138 -1.29 -3.07 -15.58
CA ASN A 138 -1.38 -2.64 -16.97
C ASN A 138 -0.03 -2.60 -17.71
N GLY A 139 1.08 -2.86 -17.01
CA GLY A 139 2.44 -3.06 -17.56
C GLY A 139 2.79 -4.53 -17.71
#